data_AF-A0A8T1TZH1-F1
#
_entry.id   AF-A0A8T1TZH1-F1
#
_cell.length_a   1.000
_cell.length_b   1.000
_cell.length_c   1.000
_cell.angle_alpha   90.00
_cell.angle_beta   90.00
_cell.angle_gamma   90.00
#
_symmetry.space_group_name_H-M   'P 1'
#
loop_
_entity.id
_entity.type
_entity.pdbx_description
1 polymer ?
#
loop_
_entity_poly.entity_id
_entity_poly.type
_entity_poly.pdbx_seq_one_letter_code
_entity_poly.pdbx_strand_id
1 'polypeptide(L)'
;VSTAIQAAECSHNTRTSETQTFAVFVTDHQYDGNNGYPYGTCSAYTCDPPTSDQMEDNDDYWTFFWSGNGTDSGIGTDCIKDPTTGDCGCENSDGAFIADSSSCV
;
A
#
# COMPACT_ATOMS: atom_id res chain seq x y z
N VAL A 1 8.21 2.30 -8.35
CA VAL A 1 7.36 3.43 -7.89
C VAL A 1 6.05 3.35 -8.64
N SER A 2 4.93 3.53 -7.94
CA SER A 2 3.58 3.57 -8.50
C SER A 2 2.84 4.77 -7.94
N THR A 3 2.08 5.47 -8.77
CA THR A 3 1.44 6.76 -8.44
C THR A 3 -0.07 6.68 -8.63
N ALA A 4 -0.82 7.51 -7.90
CA ALA A 4 -2.29 7.57 -7.95
C ALA A 4 -2.96 6.22 -7.64
N ILE A 5 -2.41 5.51 -6.65
CA ILE A 5 -2.88 4.21 -6.16
C ILE A 5 -3.32 4.32 -4.71
N GLN A 6 -4.15 3.41 -4.24
CA GLN A 6 -4.57 3.40 -2.84
C GLN A 6 -3.42 2.98 -1.92
N ALA A 7 -3.41 3.46 -0.68
CA ALA A 7 -2.53 2.93 0.37
C ALA A 7 -2.77 1.41 0.54
N ALA A 8 -4.03 0.97 0.40
CA ALA A 8 -4.37 -0.45 0.40
C ALA A 8 -3.67 -1.24 -0.71
N GLU A 9 -3.54 -0.68 -1.92
CA GLU A 9 -2.79 -1.35 -2.99
C GLU A 9 -1.28 -1.33 -2.74
N CYS A 10 -0.76 -0.37 -1.96
CA CYS A 10 0.66 -0.32 -1.58
C CYS A 10 0.99 -1.33 -0.48
N SER A 11 0.06 -1.59 0.44
CA SER A 11 0.23 -2.49 1.58
C SER A 11 -0.02 -3.97 1.24
N HIS A 12 -0.90 -4.27 0.30
CA HIS A 12 -1.25 -5.65 -0.08
C HIS A 12 -0.30 -6.24 -1.12
N ASN A 13 0.20 -5.43 -2.05
CA ASN A 13 0.93 -5.93 -3.22
C ASN A 13 2.43 -5.63 -3.13
N THR A 14 3.24 -6.62 -3.49
CA THR A 14 4.64 -6.36 -3.84
C THR A 14 4.71 -5.71 -5.22
N ARG A 15 5.61 -4.74 -5.38
CA ARG A 15 5.74 -3.94 -6.62
C ARG A 15 7.10 -4.11 -7.28
N THR A 16 7.86 -5.10 -6.84
CA THR A 16 9.17 -5.46 -7.37
C THR A 16 9.19 -6.93 -7.75
N SER A 17 9.97 -7.28 -8.77
CA SER A 17 10.22 -8.68 -9.13
C SER A 17 11.20 -9.38 -8.18
N GLU A 18 11.97 -8.60 -7.42
CA GLU A 18 12.82 -9.06 -6.32
C GLU A 18 12.03 -9.09 -5.00
N THR A 19 12.61 -9.70 -3.96
CA THR A 19 12.03 -9.71 -2.62
C THR A 19 11.93 -8.30 -2.05
N GLN A 20 10.72 -7.73 -2.08
CA GLN A 20 10.38 -6.47 -1.43
C GLN A 20 10.53 -6.61 0.09
N THR A 21 11.20 -5.65 0.71
CA THR A 21 11.41 -5.61 2.17
C THR A 21 10.44 -4.64 2.82
N PHE A 22 10.28 -3.45 2.24
CA PHE A 22 9.35 -2.44 2.69
C PHE A 22 8.87 -1.55 1.53
N ALA A 23 7.82 -0.78 1.78
CA ALA A 23 7.35 0.27 0.90
C ALA A 23 7.02 1.53 1.69
N VAL A 24 7.28 2.70 1.11
CA VAL A 24 6.87 4.01 1.64
C VAL A 24 5.77 4.55 0.75
N PHE A 25 4.64 4.87 1.36
CA PHE A 25 3.50 5.52 0.73
C PHE A 25 3.43 6.98 1.15
N VAL A 26 3.25 7.87 0.18
CA VAL A 26 3.06 9.30 0.42
C VAL A 26 1.67 9.68 -0.07
N THR A 27 0.83 10.16 0.84
CA THR A 27 -0.54 10.57 0.54
C THR A 27 -0.57 11.75 -0.43
N ASP A 28 -1.50 11.69 -1.37
CA ASP A 28 -1.81 12.76 -2.30
C ASP A 28 -3.24 13.24 -2.06
N HIS A 29 -3.34 14.33 -1.30
CA HIS A 29 -4.60 14.89 -0.83
C HIS A 29 -5.53 15.38 -1.95
N GLN A 30 -5.09 15.41 -3.21
CA GLN A 30 -6.00 15.70 -4.34
C GLN A 30 -7.11 14.65 -4.49
N TYR A 31 -6.93 13.46 -3.91
CA TYR A 31 -7.87 12.35 -3.96
C TYR A 31 -8.65 12.14 -2.65
N ASP A 32 -8.52 13.07 -1.68
CA ASP A 32 -9.25 12.97 -0.42
C ASP A 32 -10.76 12.92 -0.66
N GLY A 33 -11.42 11.94 -0.04
CA GLY A 33 -12.85 11.69 -0.19
C GLY A 33 -13.24 10.78 -1.36
N ASN A 34 -12.29 10.35 -2.20
CA ASN A 34 -12.55 9.31 -3.20
C ASN A 34 -12.79 7.94 -2.53
N ASN A 35 -13.51 7.07 -3.22
CA ASN A 35 -13.62 5.67 -2.82
C ASN A 35 -12.24 5.03 -2.78
N GLY A 36 -11.87 4.38 -1.67
CA GLY A 36 -10.54 3.79 -1.53
C GLY A 36 -9.44 4.73 -1.03
N TYR A 37 -9.76 5.99 -0.70
CA TYR A 37 -8.78 6.88 -0.05
C TYR A 37 -8.16 6.22 1.20
N PRO A 38 -6.89 6.51 1.52
CA PRO A 38 -6.02 7.49 0.84
C PRO A 38 -5.38 6.96 -0.45
N TYR A 39 -5.21 7.87 -1.42
CA TYR A 39 -4.42 7.64 -2.64
C TYR A 39 -3.09 8.38 -2.56
N GLY A 40 -2.11 7.93 -3.33
CA GLY A 40 -0.77 8.50 -3.26
C GLY A 40 0.27 7.81 -4.13
N THR A 41 1.52 8.00 -3.73
CA THR A 41 2.69 7.40 -4.37
C THR A 41 3.31 6.33 -3.49
N CYS A 42 3.40 5.10 -3.98
CA CYS A 42 4.09 3.98 -3.33
C CYS A 42 5.48 3.78 -3.94
N SER A 43 6.50 3.82 -3.11
CA SER A 43 7.87 3.47 -3.45
C SER A 43 8.25 2.19 -2.73
N ALA A 44 8.48 1.12 -3.49
CA ALA A 44 8.89 -0.18 -2.98
C ALA A 44 10.41 -0.34 -3.01
N TYR A 45 10.96 -1.02 -2.01
CA TYR A 45 12.38 -1.19 -1.80
C TYR A 45 12.74 -2.66 -1.55
N THR A 46 13.97 -3.02 -1.90
CA THR A 46 14.54 -4.37 -1.71
C THR A 46 15.76 -4.38 -0.78
N CYS A 47 16.20 -3.19 -0.33
CA CYS A 47 17.29 -3.05 0.63
C CYS A 47 16.80 -3.27 2.07
N ASP A 48 17.72 -3.32 3.03
CA ASP A 48 17.36 -3.46 4.43
C ASP A 48 16.39 -2.33 4.87
N PRO A 49 15.33 -2.67 5.62
CA PRO A 49 14.38 -1.68 6.12
C PRO A 49 15.08 -0.70 7.07
N PRO A 50 14.68 0.59 7.08
CA PRO A 50 15.20 1.54 8.05
C PRO A 50 14.91 1.10 9.49
N THR A 51 15.78 1.47 10.42
CA THR A 51 15.49 1.36 11.85
C THR A 51 14.56 2.48 12.29
N SER A 52 13.91 2.33 13.44
CA SER A 52 13.03 3.38 13.99
C SER A 52 13.74 4.72 14.18
N ASP A 53 15.04 4.72 14.51
CA ASP A 53 15.84 5.95 14.66
C ASP A 53 16.17 6.64 13.31
N GLN A 54 16.01 5.93 12.19
CA GLN A 54 16.20 6.46 10.84
C GLN A 54 14.89 6.96 10.21
N MET A 55 13.77 6.79 10.90
CA MET A 55 12.45 7.18 10.44
C MET A 55 11.97 8.43 11.16
N GLU A 56 11.23 9.26 10.44
CA GLU A 56 10.55 10.43 10.98
C GLU A 56 9.04 10.18 10.95
N ASP A 57 8.35 10.66 11.98
CA ASP A 57 6.90 10.59 12.06
C ASP A 57 6.26 11.68 11.20
N ASN A 58 5.30 11.29 10.36
CA ASN A 58 4.58 12.20 9.48
C ASN A 58 3.22 11.60 9.08
N ASP A 59 2.15 12.32 9.36
CA ASP A 59 0.76 11.87 9.14
C ASP A 59 0.45 11.54 7.66
N ASP A 60 1.18 12.16 6.72
CA ASP A 60 0.98 11.95 5.28
C ASP A 60 1.78 10.75 4.73
N TYR A 61 2.57 10.08 5.57
CA TYR A 61 3.52 9.04 5.16
C TYR A 61 3.26 7.73 5.90
N TRP A 62 3.15 6.64 5.15
CA TRP A 62 2.94 5.31 5.72
C TRP A 62 4.10 4.43 5.28
N THR A 63 4.62 3.58 6.16
CA THR A 63 5.66 2.60 5.79
C THR A 63 5.17 1.20 6.10
N PHE A 64 5.14 0.36 5.07
CA PHE A 64 4.70 -1.03 5.16
C PHE A 64 5.91 -1.96 5.12
N PHE A 65 6.01 -2.89 6.07
CA PHE A 65 7.14 -3.79 6.21
C PHE A 65 6.70 -5.25 6.03
N TRP A 66 7.38 -5.98 5.14
CA TRP A 66 7.19 -7.43 4.98
C TRP A 66 8.09 -8.25 5.91
N SER A 67 9.10 -7.61 6.50
CA SER A 67 10.08 -8.22 7.41
C SER A 67 9.67 -8.20 8.89
N GLY A 68 8.54 -7.58 9.24
CA GLY A 68 8.08 -7.46 10.64
C GLY A 68 8.74 -6.34 11.45
N ASN A 69 9.40 -5.38 10.80
CA ASN A 69 10.00 -4.20 11.45
C ASN A 69 8.98 -3.10 11.81
N GLY A 70 7.72 -3.27 11.42
CA GLY A 70 6.65 -2.31 11.73
C GLY A 70 6.34 -2.24 13.22
N THR A 71 5.74 -1.13 13.65
CA THR A 71 5.25 -0.94 15.02
C THR A 71 4.06 -1.84 15.34
N ASP A 72 3.29 -2.20 14.31
CA ASP A 72 2.08 -2.99 14.39
C ASP A 72 2.11 -4.14 13.38
N SER A 73 1.54 -5.29 13.77
CA SER A 73 1.37 -6.44 12.89
C SER A 73 0.10 -6.31 12.05
N GLY A 74 0.15 -6.72 10.79
CA GLY A 74 -1.00 -6.74 9.89
C GLY A 74 -0.69 -6.02 8.58
N ILE A 75 -1.73 -5.69 7.82
CA ILE A 75 -1.59 -4.99 6.54
C ILE A 75 -1.55 -3.45 6.73
N GLY A 76 -2.10 -2.95 7.83
CA GLY A 76 -2.11 -1.51 8.15
C GLY A 76 -3.16 -0.69 7.39
N THR A 77 -3.89 -1.28 6.46
CA THR A 77 -4.99 -0.66 5.71
C THR A 77 -6.23 -1.55 5.71
N ASP A 78 -7.35 -0.99 5.24
CA ASP A 78 -8.52 -1.77 4.81
C ASP A 78 -8.25 -2.47 3.45
N CYS A 79 -9.23 -3.19 2.93
CA CYS A 79 -9.22 -3.80 1.60
C CYS A 79 -8.91 -2.80 0.47
N ILE A 80 -8.43 -3.28 -0.68
CA ILE A 80 -8.41 -2.50 -1.92
C ILE A 80 -9.85 -2.27 -2.36
N LYS A 81 -10.23 -1.03 -2.68
CA LYS A 81 -11.60 -0.69 -3.07
C LYS A 81 -11.71 -0.37 -4.56
N ASP A 82 -12.86 -0.67 -5.14
CA ASP A 82 -13.22 -0.18 -6.47
C ASP A 82 -13.32 1.36 -6.41
N PRO A 83 -12.61 2.11 -7.28
CA PRO A 83 -12.65 3.58 -7.25
C PRO A 83 -14.02 4.16 -7.63
N THR A 84 -14.88 3.38 -8.30
CA THR A 84 -16.22 3.78 -8.73
C THR A 84 -17.26 3.47 -7.67
N THR A 85 -17.26 2.25 -7.10
CA THR A 85 -18.31 1.81 -6.17
C THR A 85 -17.92 1.88 -4.69
N GLY A 86 -16.62 1.81 -4.38
CA GLY A 86 -16.11 1.70 -3.01
C GLY A 86 -16.17 0.30 -2.42
N ASP A 87 -16.60 -0.70 -3.20
CA ASP A 87 -16.67 -2.09 -2.75
C ASP A 87 -15.28 -2.71 -2.66
N CYS A 88 -15.09 -3.61 -1.69
CA CYS A 88 -13.84 -4.33 -1.53
C CYS A 88 -13.58 -5.27 -2.71
N GLY A 89 -12.31 -5.40 -3.05
CA GLY A 89 -11.79 -6.43 -3.93
C GLY A 89 -10.30 -6.61 -3.71
N CYS A 90 -9.64 -7.15 -4.72
CA CYS A 90 -8.19 -7.31 -4.71
C CYS A 90 -7.62 -7.21 -6.13
N GLU A 91 -6.32 -6.98 -6.24
CA GLU A 91 -5.62 -6.93 -7.52
C GLU A 91 -4.95 -8.27 -7.80
N ASN A 92 -5.09 -8.81 -9.01
CA ASN A 92 -4.35 -10.01 -9.40
C ASN A 92 -2.91 -9.69 -9.83
N SER A 93 -2.11 -10.72 -10.11
CA SER A 93 -0.70 -10.55 -10.52
C SER A 93 -0.49 -9.77 -11.83
N ASP A 94 -1.55 -9.56 -12.62
CA ASP A 94 -1.52 -8.75 -13.85
C ASP A 94 -1.87 -7.27 -13.59
N GLY A 95 -2.16 -6.89 -12.35
CA GLY A 95 -2.58 -5.55 -11.99
C GLY A 95 -4.08 -5.28 -12.20
N ALA A 96 -4.90 -6.31 -12.44
CA ALA A 96 -6.33 -6.15 -12.66
C ALA A 96 -7.10 -6.26 -11.33
N PHE A 97 -7.96 -5.27 -11.08
CA PHE A 97 -8.88 -5.28 -9.94
C PHE A 97 -10.02 -6.30 -10.13
N ILE A 98 -10.26 -7.11 -9.11
CA ILE A 98 -11.32 -8.11 -9.04
C ILE A 98 -12.23 -7.74 -7.87
N ALA A 99 -13.41 -7.20 -8.19
CA ALA A 99 -14.44 -6.86 -7.21
C ALA A 99 -14.93 -8.10 -6.45
N ASP A 100 -15.31 -7.90 -5.18
CA ASP A 100 -15.83 -8.90 -4.25
C ASP A 100 -14.93 -10.13 -4.04
N SER A 101 -13.66 -10.03 -4.42
CA SER A 101 -12.67 -11.09 -4.22
C SER A 101 -11.82 -10.81 -2.98
N SER A 102 -11.63 -11.84 -2.18
CA SER A 102 -10.71 -11.86 -1.03
C SER A 102 -9.48 -12.74 -1.26
N SER A 103 -9.32 -13.28 -2.48
CA SER A 103 -8.40 -14.38 -2.78
C SER A 103 -7.41 -14.09 -3.91
N CYS A 104 -7.12 -12.82 -4.21
CA CYS A 104 -6.04 -12.50 -5.15
C CYS A 104 -4.71 -12.65 -4.41
N VAL A 105 -4.10 -13.82 -4.58
CA VAL A 105 -2.73 -14.16 -4.17
C VAL A 105 -1.83 -14.19 -5.40
#